data_AF-A0A537SAT3-F1
#
_entry.id   AF-A0A537SAT3-F1
#
_cell.length_a   1.000
_cell.length_b   1.000
_cell.length_c   1.000
_cell.angle_alpha   90.00
_cell.angle_beta   90.00
_cell.angle_gamma   90.00
#
_symmetry.space_group_name_H-M   'P 1'
#
loop_
_entity.id
_entity.type
_entity.pdbx_description
1 polymer ?
#
loop_
_entity_poly.entity_id
_entity_poly.type
_entity_poly.pdbx_seq_one_letter_code
_entity_poly.pdbx_strand_id
1 'polypeptide(L)'
;MISLARRNPLQKAAELAYRRVVDQARQPGFFTDIGVPDTIDGRFELICLHAFLFLHRLKAEKPPALQLGQRFFDAMFADFDRSLREMGTGDLSVGRHVKRMAQAFYGRIDAYERGLSEGDGVLKPALARNLFGTRQPGEPELAAVARYLRREAARLRERPLAELLAGEISFGDPPMLAAPQAASAS
;
A
#
# COMPACT_ATOMS: atom_id res chain seq x y z
N MET A 1 15.53 -20.51 34.44
CA MET A 1 15.48 -20.68 32.96
C MET A 1 14.66 -19.56 32.37
N ILE A 2 15.30 -18.49 31.89
CA ILE A 2 14.61 -17.43 31.15
C ILE A 2 14.45 -17.94 29.72
N SER A 3 13.23 -18.32 29.35
CA SER A 3 12.91 -18.68 27.97
C SER A 3 13.12 -17.44 27.10
N LEU A 4 14.25 -17.37 26.39
CA LEU A 4 14.40 -16.47 25.25
C LEU A 4 13.33 -16.90 24.25
N ALA A 5 12.18 -16.23 24.27
CA ALA A 5 11.18 -16.33 23.23
C ALA A 5 11.92 -16.23 21.89
N ARG A 6 12.00 -17.36 21.17
CA ARG A 6 12.56 -17.43 19.82
C ARG A 6 11.79 -16.38 19.03
N ARG A 7 12.37 -15.18 18.85
CA ARG A 7 11.71 -14.08 18.14
C ARG A 7 11.34 -14.64 16.78
N ASN A 8 10.04 -14.77 16.53
CA ASN A 8 9.50 -15.50 15.40
C ASN A 8 9.99 -14.84 14.09
N PRO A 9 10.87 -15.46 13.29
CA PRO A 9 11.55 -14.78 12.18
C PRO A 9 10.58 -14.14 11.18
N LEU A 10 9.48 -14.82 10.89
CA LEU A 10 8.42 -14.30 10.02
C LEU A 10 7.66 -13.10 10.64
N GLN A 11 7.61 -12.97 11.97
CA GLN A 11 7.04 -11.77 12.62
C GLN A 11 7.95 -10.56 12.40
N LYS A 12 9.26 -10.72 12.58
CA LYS A 12 10.23 -9.67 12.29
C LYS A 12 10.22 -9.27 10.82
N ALA A 13 10.11 -10.25 9.92
CA ALA A 13 10.01 -10.01 8.48
C ALA A 13 8.74 -9.20 8.14
N ALA A 14 7.60 -9.54 8.74
CA ALA A 14 6.35 -8.79 8.59
C ALA A 14 6.49 -7.34 9.07
N GLU A 15 7.07 -7.13 10.25
CA GLU A 15 7.31 -5.79 10.81
C GLU A 15 8.32 -4.97 9.97
N LEU A 16 9.34 -5.62 9.42
CA LEU A 16 10.28 -4.97 8.49
C LEU A 16 9.59 -4.57 7.20
N ALA A 17 8.89 -5.50 6.55
CA ALA A 17 8.14 -5.22 5.32
C ALA A 17 7.11 -4.10 5.53
N TYR A 18 6.40 -4.12 6.66
CA TYR A 18 5.45 -3.06 7.00
C TYR A 18 6.13 -1.69 7.13
N ARG A 19 7.26 -1.60 7.83
CA ARG A 19 8.04 -0.35 7.89
C ARG A 19 8.46 0.14 6.51
N ARG A 20 8.94 -0.74 5.63
CA ARG A 20 9.29 -0.36 4.24
C ARG A 20 8.09 0.16 3.46
N VAL A 21 6.90 -0.43 3.64
CA VAL A 21 5.65 0.07 3.06
C VAL A 21 5.32 1.47 3.58
N VAL A 22 5.43 1.69 4.89
CA VAL A 22 5.15 3.01 5.51
C VAL A 22 6.17 4.06 5.02
N ASP A 23 7.45 3.72 4.98
CA ASP A 23 8.51 4.61 4.50
C ASP A 23 8.26 5.03 3.05
N GLN A 24 7.88 4.06 2.20
CA GLN A 24 7.52 4.36 0.81
C GLN A 24 6.27 5.22 0.72
N ALA A 25 5.20 4.89 1.46
CA ALA A 25 3.94 5.63 1.43
C ALA A 25 4.08 7.09 1.91
N ARG A 26 5.17 7.42 2.61
CA ARG A 26 5.47 8.78 3.11
C ARG A 26 6.39 9.58 2.19
N GLN A 27 6.80 9.03 1.05
CA GLN A 27 7.65 9.76 0.11
C GLN A 27 6.94 11.04 -0.38
N PRO A 28 7.59 12.22 -0.32
CA PRO A 28 6.94 13.51 -0.61
C PRO A 28 6.27 13.61 -1.99
N GLY A 29 6.84 12.97 -3.01
CA GLY A 29 6.35 13.04 -4.40
C GLY A 29 4.90 12.58 -4.58
N PHE A 30 4.39 11.68 -3.72
CA PHE A 30 2.97 11.30 -3.76
C PHE A 30 2.03 12.46 -3.41
N PHE A 31 2.47 13.36 -2.53
CA PHE A 31 1.67 14.50 -2.09
C PHE A 31 1.91 15.71 -2.98
N THR A 32 3.17 15.98 -3.34
CA THR A 32 3.55 17.20 -4.10
C THR A 32 3.27 17.08 -5.59
N ASP A 33 3.64 15.96 -6.20
CA ASP A 33 3.66 15.83 -7.67
C ASP A 33 2.39 15.16 -8.18
N ILE A 34 1.88 14.19 -7.40
CA ILE A 34 0.66 13.45 -7.74
C ILE A 34 -0.58 14.08 -7.09
N GLY A 35 -0.42 14.86 -6.02
CA GLY A 35 -1.54 15.54 -5.39
C GLY A 35 -2.45 14.64 -4.55
N VAL A 36 -1.92 13.53 -4.01
CA VAL A 36 -2.64 12.79 -2.94
C VAL A 36 -2.77 13.72 -1.73
N PRO A 37 -3.96 13.87 -1.11
CA PRO A 37 -4.12 14.73 0.06
C PRO A 37 -3.18 14.31 1.20
N ASP A 38 -2.39 15.25 1.75
CA ASP A 38 -1.54 14.97 2.92
C ASP A 38 -2.37 15.01 4.22
N THR A 39 -3.28 14.04 4.35
CA THR A 39 -4.14 13.83 5.52
C THR A 39 -3.92 12.42 6.08
N ILE A 40 -4.50 12.13 7.25
CA ILE A 40 -4.47 10.78 7.83
C ILE A 40 -5.04 9.76 6.84
N ASP A 41 -6.17 10.09 6.21
CA ASP A 41 -6.81 9.22 5.22
C ASP A 41 -5.92 9.07 3.98
N GLY A 42 -5.37 10.15 3.42
CA GLY A 42 -4.50 10.05 2.24
C GLY A 42 -3.22 9.25 2.49
N ARG A 43 -2.60 9.40 3.66
CA ARG A 43 -1.46 8.58 4.09
C ARG A 43 -1.85 7.11 4.26
N PHE A 44 -3.02 6.84 4.82
CA PHE A 44 -3.56 5.48 4.91
C PHE A 44 -3.77 4.87 3.53
N GLU A 45 -4.33 5.62 2.57
CA GLU A 45 -4.53 5.14 1.21
C GLU A 45 -3.22 4.75 0.52
N LEU A 46 -2.17 5.54 0.71
CA LEU A 46 -0.83 5.21 0.20
C LEU A 46 -0.27 3.96 0.88
N ILE A 47 -0.45 3.77 2.19
CA ILE A 47 -0.06 2.54 2.87
C ILE A 47 -0.83 1.34 2.30
N CYS A 48 -2.14 1.46 2.13
CA CYS A 48 -2.98 0.42 1.53
C CYS A 48 -2.55 0.07 0.10
N LEU A 49 -2.22 1.05 -0.72
CA LEU A 49 -1.75 0.83 -2.09
C LEU A 49 -0.47 -0.02 -2.13
N HIS A 50 0.51 0.29 -1.28
CA HIS A 50 1.77 -0.46 -1.22
C HIS A 50 1.63 -1.81 -0.49
N ALA A 51 0.79 -1.87 0.55
CA ALA A 51 0.43 -3.11 1.23
C ALA A 51 -0.24 -4.10 0.27
N PHE A 52 -1.15 -3.61 -0.59
CA PHE A 52 -1.76 -4.40 -1.64
C PHE A 52 -0.70 -5.05 -2.55
N LEU A 53 0.27 -4.27 -3.04
CA LEU A 53 1.33 -4.80 -3.92
C LEU A 53 2.12 -5.95 -3.28
N PHE A 54 2.48 -5.79 -2.00
CA PHE A 54 3.19 -6.83 -1.25
C PHE A 54 2.33 -8.08 -1.06
N LEU A 55 1.08 -7.92 -0.62
CA LEU A 55 0.15 -9.04 -0.38
C LEU A 55 -0.23 -9.74 -1.69
N HIS A 56 -0.42 -8.99 -2.77
CA HIS A 56 -0.68 -9.55 -4.11
C HIS A 56 0.49 -10.43 -4.58
N ARG A 57 1.74 -10.01 -4.31
CA ARG A 57 2.92 -10.83 -4.59
C ARG A 57 2.97 -12.12 -3.78
N LEU A 58 2.64 -12.07 -2.49
CA LEU A 58 2.65 -13.25 -1.62
C LEU A 58 1.49 -14.22 -1.90
N LYS A 59 0.36 -13.74 -2.41
CA LYS A 59 -0.83 -14.55 -2.73
C LYS A 59 -0.54 -15.67 -3.73
N ALA A 60 0.42 -15.47 -4.63
CA ALA A 60 0.83 -16.47 -5.63
C ALA A 60 1.70 -17.60 -5.04
N GLU A 61 2.09 -17.52 -3.77
CA GLU A 61 3.09 -18.39 -3.15
C GLU A 61 2.47 -19.34 -2.11
N LYS A 62 3.20 -20.42 -1.81
CA LYS A 62 2.83 -21.39 -0.77
C LYS A 62 3.37 -20.97 0.61
N PRO A 63 2.94 -21.61 1.71
CA PRO A 63 3.59 -21.43 3.00
C PRO A 63 5.12 -21.58 2.90
N PRO A 64 5.93 -20.73 3.58
CA PRO A 64 5.52 -19.80 4.63
C PRO A 64 5.03 -18.41 4.17
N ALA A 65 4.96 -18.12 2.87
CA ALA A 65 4.60 -16.79 2.36
C ALA A 65 3.21 -16.31 2.80
N LEU A 66 2.21 -17.20 2.80
CA LEU A 66 0.86 -16.87 3.27
C LEU A 66 0.83 -16.51 4.76
N GLN A 67 1.67 -17.15 5.58
CA GLN A 67 1.80 -16.84 7.01
C GLN A 67 2.46 -15.49 7.23
N LEU A 68 3.43 -15.13 6.37
CA LEU A 68 4.02 -13.79 6.37
C LEU A 68 2.97 -12.73 6.03
N GLY A 69 2.14 -12.97 5.02
CA GLY A 69 1.06 -12.06 4.62
C GLY A 69 0.07 -11.80 5.76
N GLN A 70 -0.33 -12.84 6.49
CA GLN A 70 -1.20 -12.67 7.68
C GLN A 70 -0.55 -11.81 8.75
N ARG A 71 0.72 -12.07 9.09
CA ARG A 71 1.42 -11.28 10.13
C ARG A 71 1.71 -9.85 9.71
N PHE A 72 1.94 -9.62 8.42
CA PHE A 72 2.05 -8.28 7.85
C PHE A 72 0.73 -7.53 8.03
N PHE A 73 -0.40 -8.19 7.73
CA PHE A 73 -1.73 -7.63 7.95
C PHE A 73 -1.96 -7.30 9.42
N ASP A 74 -1.64 -8.22 10.33
CA ASP A 74 -1.76 -8.02 11.78
C ASP A 74 -0.90 -6.84 12.27
N ALA A 75 0.34 -6.75 11.80
CA ALA A 75 1.26 -5.65 12.13
C ALA A 75 0.73 -4.30 11.65
N MET A 76 0.19 -4.25 10.43
CA MET A 76 -0.39 -3.03 9.85
C MET A 76 -1.59 -2.54 10.66
N PHE A 77 -2.54 -3.41 11.00
CA PHE A 77 -3.72 -2.99 11.77
C PHE A 77 -3.42 -2.69 13.23
N ALA A 78 -2.43 -3.35 13.82
CA ALA A 78 -1.94 -2.98 15.15
C ALA A 78 -1.32 -1.58 15.17
N ASP A 79 -0.59 -1.19 14.12
CA ASP A 79 -0.05 0.17 13.99
C ASP A 79 -1.14 1.23 13.78
N PHE A 80 -2.17 0.92 12.98
CA PHE A 80 -3.30 1.82 12.79
C PHE A 80 -4.14 1.99 14.06
N ASP A 81 -4.43 0.91 14.78
CA ASP A 81 -5.15 0.99 16.06
C ASP A 81 -4.36 1.84 17.06
N ARG A 82 -3.04 1.62 17.18
CA ARG A 82 -2.17 2.44 18.04
C ARG A 82 -2.19 3.90 17.62
N SER A 83 -1.94 4.20 16.35
CA SER A 83 -1.87 5.58 15.83
C SER A 83 -3.17 6.34 16.07
N LEU A 84 -4.33 5.70 15.84
CA LEU A 84 -5.64 6.31 16.10
C LEU A 84 -5.89 6.57 17.60
N ARG A 85 -5.49 5.64 18.47
CA ARG A 85 -5.60 5.82 19.92
C ARG A 85 -4.71 6.94 20.43
N GLU A 86 -3.52 7.10 19.87
CA GLU A 86 -2.59 8.17 20.22
C GLU A 86 -3.12 9.55 19.81
N MET A 87 -3.74 9.65 18.63
CA MET A 87 -4.34 10.91 18.14
C MET A 87 -5.64 11.31 18.87
N GLY A 88 -6.36 10.35 19.45
CA GLY A 88 -7.70 10.57 20.03
C GLY A 88 -7.89 10.08 21.46
N THR A 89 -6.81 9.86 22.21
CA THR A 89 -6.77 9.30 23.58
C THR A 89 -7.98 8.42 23.94
N GLY A 90 -8.01 7.20 23.39
CA GLY A 90 -8.78 6.08 23.95
C GLY A 90 -10.30 6.06 23.76
N ASP A 91 -10.87 6.85 22.84
CA ASP A 91 -12.31 6.79 22.54
C ASP A 91 -12.76 5.36 22.13
N LEU A 92 -13.91 4.92 22.66
CA LEU A 92 -14.60 3.67 22.32
C LEU A 92 -14.89 3.55 20.81
N SER A 93 -14.85 4.67 20.07
CA SER A 93 -15.01 4.71 18.62
C SER A 93 -13.82 4.15 17.82
N VAL A 94 -12.60 4.06 18.38
CA VAL A 94 -11.39 3.65 17.64
C VAL A 94 -11.53 2.24 17.06
N GLY A 95 -12.01 1.27 17.85
CA GLY A 95 -12.18 -0.10 17.37
C GLY A 95 -13.15 -0.20 16.18
N ARG A 96 -14.21 0.61 16.16
CA ARG A 96 -15.13 0.71 15.01
C ARG A 96 -14.45 1.35 13.81
N HIS A 97 -13.57 2.32 14.03
CA HIS A 97 -12.80 2.95 12.97
C HIS A 97 -11.83 1.95 12.32
N VAL A 98 -11.01 1.25 13.11
CA VAL A 98 -10.08 0.22 12.64
C VAL A 98 -10.81 -0.87 11.84
N LYS A 99 -11.97 -1.34 12.33
CA LYS A 99 -12.79 -2.32 11.60
C LYS A 99 -13.26 -1.81 10.24
N ARG A 100 -13.67 -0.54 10.14
CA ARG A 100 -14.05 0.07 8.85
C ARG A 100 -12.86 0.17 7.91
N MET A 101 -11.69 0.58 8.41
CA MET A 101 -10.44 0.61 7.62
C MET A 101 -10.08 -0.78 7.08
N ALA A 102 -10.25 -1.83 7.89
CA ALA A 102 -10.01 -3.20 7.45
C ALA A 102 -10.93 -3.63 6.31
N GLN A 103 -12.24 -3.39 6.45
CA GLN A 103 -13.22 -3.67 5.39
C GLN A 103 -12.90 -2.87 4.11
N ALA A 104 -12.59 -1.60 4.28
CA ALA A 104 -12.21 -0.71 3.19
C ALA A 104 -10.93 -1.22 2.47
N PHE A 105 -9.96 -1.74 3.22
CA PHE A 105 -8.74 -2.30 2.66
C PHE A 105 -8.98 -3.56 1.82
N TYR A 106 -9.84 -4.49 2.28
CA TYR A 106 -10.20 -5.66 1.45
C TYR A 106 -10.87 -5.26 0.13
N GLY A 107 -11.75 -4.25 0.16
CA GLY A 107 -12.34 -3.72 -1.08
C GLY A 107 -11.31 -3.09 -2.03
N ARG A 108 -10.23 -2.49 -1.49
CA ARG A 108 -9.11 -1.96 -2.28
C ARG A 108 -8.29 -3.08 -2.92
N ILE A 109 -8.02 -4.16 -2.18
CA ILE A 109 -7.31 -5.32 -2.72
C ILE A 109 -8.03 -5.86 -3.96
N ASP A 110 -9.34 -6.10 -3.85
CA ASP A 110 -10.13 -6.61 -4.98
C ASP A 110 -10.13 -5.63 -6.17
N ALA A 111 -10.39 -4.35 -5.90
CA ALA A 111 -10.46 -3.34 -6.96
C ALA A 111 -9.11 -3.14 -7.68
N TYR A 112 -7.99 -3.16 -6.95
CA TYR A 112 -6.67 -3.02 -7.55
C TYR A 112 -6.21 -4.30 -8.24
N GLU A 113 -6.52 -5.48 -7.70
CA GLU A 113 -6.24 -6.76 -8.34
C GLU A 113 -6.95 -6.85 -9.70
N ARG A 114 -8.24 -6.52 -9.73
CA ARG A 114 -9.02 -6.41 -10.97
C ARG A 114 -8.48 -5.34 -11.90
N GLY A 115 -8.10 -4.17 -11.39
CA GLY A 115 -7.49 -3.12 -12.19
C GLY A 115 -6.16 -3.53 -12.85
N LEU A 116 -5.34 -4.33 -12.16
CA LEU A 116 -4.09 -4.85 -12.71
C LEU A 116 -4.33 -5.92 -13.78
N SER A 117 -5.40 -6.71 -13.70
CA SER A 117 -5.73 -7.76 -14.68
C SER A 117 -6.56 -7.26 -15.87
N GLU A 118 -7.57 -6.43 -15.62
CA GLU A 118 -8.56 -5.98 -16.61
C GLU A 118 -8.15 -4.67 -17.32
N GLY A 119 -7.21 -3.91 -16.75
CA GLY A 119 -6.62 -2.72 -17.38
C GLY A 119 -7.14 -1.37 -16.86
N ASP A 120 -6.78 -0.29 -17.57
CA ASP A 120 -6.97 1.09 -17.11
C ASP A 120 -8.42 1.51 -16.92
N GLY A 121 -9.35 0.95 -17.70
CA GLY A 121 -10.79 1.20 -17.56
C GLY A 121 -11.34 0.79 -16.20
N VAL A 122 -10.66 -0.13 -15.48
CA VAL A 122 -11.03 -0.59 -14.14
C VAL A 122 -10.10 0.02 -13.09
N LEU A 123 -8.80 0.11 -13.37
CA LEU A 123 -7.81 0.59 -12.42
C LEU A 123 -7.97 2.08 -12.10
N LYS A 124 -8.14 2.93 -13.12
CA LYS A 124 -8.20 4.39 -12.90
C LYS A 124 -9.41 4.81 -12.07
N PRO A 125 -10.64 4.31 -12.32
CA PRO A 125 -11.77 4.59 -11.42
C PRO A 125 -11.54 4.11 -9.99
N ALA A 126 -10.90 2.95 -9.81
CA ALA A 126 -10.56 2.44 -8.48
C ALA A 126 -9.57 3.37 -7.75
N LEU A 127 -8.53 3.85 -8.45
CA LEU A 127 -7.57 4.81 -7.91
C LEU A 127 -8.22 6.15 -7.59
N ALA A 128 -9.04 6.69 -8.49
CA ALA A 128 -9.75 7.96 -8.29
C ALA A 128 -10.62 7.94 -7.03
N ARG A 129 -11.39 6.86 -6.84
CA ARG A 129 -12.30 6.70 -5.69
C ARG A 129 -11.55 6.54 -4.37
N ASN A 130 -10.46 5.79 -4.36
CA ASN A 130 -9.82 5.37 -3.11
C ASN A 130 -8.65 6.31 -2.74
N LEU A 131 -7.69 6.53 -3.65
CA LEU A 131 -6.44 7.20 -3.34
C LEU A 131 -6.57 8.72 -3.14
N PHE A 132 -7.43 9.38 -3.90
CA PHE A 132 -7.54 10.84 -3.91
C PHE A 132 -8.62 11.38 -2.96
N GLY A 133 -9.38 10.48 -2.32
CA GLY A 133 -10.46 10.85 -1.41
C GLY A 133 -11.51 11.74 -2.08
N THR A 134 -11.68 12.96 -1.58
CA THR A 134 -12.63 13.94 -2.13
C THR A 134 -12.05 14.78 -3.27
N ARG A 135 -10.72 14.74 -3.50
CA ARG A 135 -10.10 15.39 -4.65
C ARG A 135 -10.42 14.60 -5.91
N GLN A 136 -10.84 15.30 -6.97
CA GLN A 136 -10.98 14.70 -8.30
C GLN A 136 -9.64 14.79 -9.03
N PRO A 137 -8.92 13.67 -9.25
CA PRO A 137 -7.68 13.67 -10.00
C PRO A 137 -7.94 13.80 -11.51
N GLY A 138 -6.98 14.38 -12.23
CA GLY A 138 -6.98 14.38 -13.69
C GLY A 138 -6.48 13.05 -14.28
N GLU A 139 -6.62 12.92 -15.60
CA GLU A 139 -6.08 11.79 -16.35
C GLU A 139 -4.55 11.64 -16.21
N PRO A 140 -3.72 12.72 -16.20
CA PRO A 140 -2.28 12.59 -16.00
C PRO A 140 -1.90 11.95 -14.66
N GLU A 141 -2.53 12.36 -13.56
CA GLU A 141 -2.29 11.79 -12.23
C GLU A 141 -2.70 10.31 -12.19
N LEU A 142 -3.89 9.99 -12.71
CA LEU A 142 -4.39 8.62 -12.75
C LEU A 142 -3.50 7.70 -13.61
N ALA A 143 -3.06 8.18 -14.77
CA ALA A 143 -2.15 7.45 -15.64
C ALA A 143 -0.76 7.28 -14.99
N ALA A 144 -0.26 8.27 -14.27
CA ALA A 144 1.02 8.18 -13.57
C ALA A 144 0.97 7.14 -12.44
N VAL A 145 -0.08 7.15 -11.62
CA VAL A 145 -0.26 6.18 -10.53
C VAL A 145 -0.55 4.77 -11.07
N ALA A 146 -1.36 4.63 -12.12
CA ALA A 146 -1.62 3.33 -12.74
C ALA A 146 -0.33 2.69 -13.30
N ARG A 147 0.52 3.50 -13.94
CA ARG A 147 1.84 3.07 -14.43
C ARG A 147 2.77 2.68 -13.29
N TYR A 148 2.80 3.49 -12.23
CA TYR A 148 3.55 3.18 -11.00
C TYR A 148 3.11 1.83 -10.42
N LEU A 149 1.81 1.61 -10.25
CA LEU A 149 1.30 0.37 -9.66
C LEU A 149 1.72 -0.87 -10.46
N ARG A 150 1.65 -0.79 -11.80
CA ARG A 150 2.13 -1.88 -12.68
C ARG A 150 3.63 -2.10 -12.59
N ARG A 151 4.41 -1.02 -12.58
CA ARG A 151 5.87 -1.05 -12.44
C ARG A 151 6.27 -1.73 -11.14
N GLU A 152 5.65 -1.35 -10.02
CA GLU A 152 5.95 -1.93 -8.71
C GLU A 152 5.46 -3.38 -8.58
N ALA A 153 4.31 -3.72 -9.17
CA ALA A 153 3.84 -5.09 -9.23
C ALA A 153 4.82 -6.00 -10.01
N ALA A 154 5.35 -5.52 -11.14
CA ALA A 154 6.38 -6.22 -11.90
C ALA A 154 7.69 -6.34 -11.11
N ARG A 155 8.17 -5.25 -10.52
CA ARG A 155 9.38 -5.23 -9.67
C ARG A 155 9.29 -6.26 -8.54
N LEU A 156 8.18 -6.30 -7.80
CA LEU A 156 8.01 -7.27 -6.71
C LEU A 156 7.87 -8.70 -7.21
N ARG A 157 7.28 -8.91 -8.38
CA ARG A 157 7.19 -10.24 -9.02
C ARG A 157 8.57 -10.83 -9.29
N GLU A 158 9.51 -10.00 -9.74
CA GLU A 158 10.89 -10.39 -10.04
C GLU A 158 11.75 -10.62 -8.79
N ARG A 159 11.29 -10.19 -7.60
CA ARG A 159 12.04 -10.41 -6.35
C ARG A 159 12.01 -11.89 -5.94
N PRO A 160 13.17 -12.49 -5.64
CA PRO A 160 13.28 -13.79 -4.98
C PRO A 160 12.39 -13.91 -3.75
N LEU A 161 11.66 -15.03 -3.64
CA LEU A 161 10.81 -15.31 -2.48
C LEU A 161 11.59 -15.26 -1.16
N ALA A 162 12.86 -15.68 -1.15
CA ALA A 162 13.69 -15.66 0.05
C ALA A 162 13.86 -14.25 0.64
N GLU A 163 13.99 -13.22 -0.21
CA GLU A 163 14.12 -11.83 0.24
C GLU A 163 12.78 -11.31 0.76
N LEU A 164 11.67 -11.66 0.09
CA LEU A 164 10.33 -11.34 0.58
C LEU A 164 10.08 -11.97 1.95
N LEU A 165 10.50 -13.23 2.15
CA LEU A 165 10.41 -13.94 3.43
C LEU A 165 11.30 -13.35 4.54
N ALA A 166 12.33 -12.60 4.17
CA ALA A 166 13.13 -11.80 5.09
C ALA A 166 12.51 -10.42 5.39
N GLY A 167 11.45 -10.03 4.69
CA GLY A 167 10.83 -8.71 4.78
C GLY A 167 11.55 -7.64 3.95
N GLU A 168 12.50 -8.04 3.11
CA GLU A 168 13.30 -7.13 2.28
C GLU A 168 12.54 -6.79 1.00
N ILE A 169 11.70 -5.78 1.11
CA ILE A 169 10.98 -5.18 -0.01
C ILE A 169 11.50 -3.78 -0.29
N SER A 170 11.45 -3.41 -1.57
CA SER A 170 11.83 -2.10 -2.07
C SER A 170 10.87 -1.69 -3.15
N PHE A 171 10.52 -0.41 -3.18
CA PHE A 171 9.74 0.20 -4.24
C PHE A 171 10.61 1.20 -5.00
N GLY A 172 10.24 1.52 -6.24
CA GLY A 172 10.84 2.62 -6.98
C GLY A 172 10.35 3.98 -6.48
N ASP A 173 10.93 5.06 -7.00
CA ASP A 173 10.54 6.42 -6.65
C ASP A 173 9.05 6.69 -6.96
N PRO A 174 8.40 7.62 -6.23
CA PRO A 174 7.04 8.06 -6.55
C PRO A 174 6.86 8.40 -8.03
N PRO A 175 5.66 8.20 -8.61
CA PRO A 175 5.44 8.57 -9.99
C PRO A 175 5.59 10.08 -10.16
N MET A 176 6.15 10.47 -11.30
CA MET A 176 6.15 11.85 -11.77
C MET A 176 5.11 11.99 -12.86
N LEU A 177 4.46 13.16 -12.93
CA LEU A 177 3.65 13.50 -14.07
C LEU A 177 4.54 13.59 -15.31
N ALA A 178 4.08 13.04 -16.43
CA ALA A 178 4.76 13.26 -17.69
C ALA A 178 4.75 14.76 -17.99
N ALA A 179 5.88 15.29 -18.49
CA ALA A 179 5.90 16.66 -18.99
C ALA A 179 4.77 16.84 -20.01
N PRO A 180 4.04 17.97 -19.99
CA PRO A 180 3.03 18.23 -21.00
C PRO A 180 3.69 18.09 -22.38
N GLN A 181 3.19 17.18 -23.20
CA GLN A 181 3.60 17.12 -24.60
C GLN A 181 3.24 18.47 -25.19
N ALA A 182 4.26 19.26 -25.57
CA ALA A 182 4.03 20.49 -26.31
C ALA A 182 3.14 20.13 -27.49
N ALA A 183 1.92 20.67 -27.50
CA ALA A 183 0.98 20.46 -28.59
C ALA A 183 1.73 20.83 -29.88
N SER A 184 2.01 19.83 -30.70
CA SER A 184 2.50 20.04 -32.06
C SER A 184 1.38 20.74 -32.80
N ALA A 185 1.41 22.07 -32.79
CA ALA A 185 0.58 22.89 -33.65
C ALA A 185 0.87 22.48 -35.09
N SER A 186 -0.12 21.87 -35.73
CA SER A 186 -0.21 21.71 -37.18
C SER A 186 -1.21 22.73 -37.69
#